data_AF-X0Q057-F1
#
_entry.id   AF-X0Q057-F1
#
_cell.length_a   1.000
_cell.length_b   1.000
_cell.length_c   1.000
_cell.angle_alpha   90.00
_cell.angle_beta   90.00
_cell.angle_gamma   90.00
#
_symmetry.space_group_name_H-M   'P 1'
#
loop_
_entity.id
_entity.type
_entity.pdbx_description
1 polymer ?
#
loop_
_entity_poly.entity_id
_entity_poly.type
_entity_poly.pdbx_seq_one_letter_code
_entity_poly.pdbx_strand_id
1 'polypeptide(L)'
;MPALHVAPEALVAAAVELDALAARLETAVALNSAAIRVLPSGSEEVSLHAAGYFNTVATTFTPAVAQGILEMRETANTLRTQAALYVAEDVALGATLAAGM
;
A
#
# COMPACT_ATOMS: atom_id res chain seq x y z
N MET A 1 5.10 -31.62 5.71
CA MET A 1 5.21 -30.16 5.72
C MET A 1 6.21 -29.78 4.64
N PRO A 2 5.82 -28.98 3.63
CA PRO A 2 6.82 -28.47 2.68
C PRO A 2 7.86 -27.64 3.44
N ALA A 3 9.12 -27.70 3.02
CA ALA A 3 10.16 -26.87 3.62
C ALA A 3 9.85 -25.39 3.34
N LEU A 4 9.82 -24.57 4.39
CA LEU A 4 9.64 -23.13 4.27
C LEU A 4 11.00 -22.52 3.88
N HIS A 5 11.04 -21.79 2.76
CA HIS A 5 12.23 -21.06 2.32
C HIS A 5 11.91 -19.58 2.31
N VAL A 6 12.59 -18.82 3.16
CA VAL A 6 12.40 -17.38 3.28
C VAL A 6 13.74 -16.69 3.11
N ALA A 7 13.75 -15.66 2.28
CA ALA A 7 14.86 -14.73 2.09
C ALA A 7 14.48 -13.39 2.77
N PRO A 8 14.96 -13.10 4.00
CA PRO A 8 14.60 -11.88 4.72
C PRO A 8 14.94 -10.60 3.94
N GLU A 9 16.01 -10.61 3.16
CA GLU A 9 16.40 -9.51 2.28
C GLU A 9 15.38 -9.23 1.18
N ALA A 10 14.72 -10.28 0.65
CA ALA A 10 13.66 -10.13 -0.33
C ALA A 10 12.39 -9.51 0.29
N LEU A 11 12.09 -9.84 1.55
CA LEU A 11 10.99 -9.21 2.29
C LEU A 11 11.24 -7.72 2.53
N VAL A 12 12.49 -7.35 2.88
CA VAL A 12 12.89 -5.95 3.04
C VAL A 12 12.82 -5.20 1.70
N ALA A 13 13.29 -5.80 0.61
CA ALA A 13 13.20 -5.21 -0.72
C ALA A 13 11.74 -4.95 -1.14
N ALA A 14 10.87 -5.95 -0.97
CA ALA A 14 9.45 -5.81 -1.25
C ALA A 14 8.77 -4.71 -0.39
N ALA A 15 9.16 -4.57 0.88
CA ALA A 15 8.67 -3.49 1.74
C ALA A 15 9.07 -2.10 1.21
N VAL A 16 10.30 -1.94 0.71
CA VAL A 16 10.77 -0.69 0.09
C VAL A 16 10.00 -0.39 -1.19
N GLU A 17 9.72 -1.39 -2.03
CA GLU A 17 8.92 -1.22 -3.25
C GLU A 17 7.49 -0.79 -2.94
N LEU A 18 6.86 -1.36 -1.90
CA LEU A 18 5.52 -0.97 -1.46
C LEU A 18 5.47 0.48 -0.98
N ASP A 19 6.46 0.93 -0.19
CA ASP A 19 6.52 2.32 0.25
C ASP A 19 6.76 3.29 -0.92
N ALA A 20 7.60 2.91 -1.88
CA ALA A 20 7.82 3.70 -3.09
C ALA A 20 6.55 3.81 -3.94
N LEU A 21 5.77 2.72 -4.04
CA LEU A 21 4.48 2.72 -4.71
C LEU A 21 3.47 3.62 -3.97
N ALA A 22 3.39 3.51 -2.65
CA ALA A 22 2.51 4.32 -1.81
C ALA A 22 2.81 5.82 -1.97
N ALA A 23 4.09 6.22 -1.94
CA ALA A 23 4.51 7.60 -2.13
C ALA A 23 4.17 8.13 -3.54
N ARG A 24 4.34 7.31 -4.57
CA ARG A 24 3.97 7.67 -5.95
C ARG A 24 2.46 7.88 -6.09
N LEU A 25 1.67 6.99 -5.47
CA LEU A 25 0.22 7.08 -5.49
C LEU A 25 -0.29 8.32 -4.73
N GLU A 26 0.27 8.60 -3.55
CA GLU A 26 -0.03 9.80 -2.77
C GLU A 26 0.25 11.07 -3.57
N THR A 27 1.40 11.13 -4.23
CA THR A 27 1.76 12.27 -5.11
C THR A 27 0.79 12.41 -6.27
N ALA A 28 0.46 11.31 -6.95
CA ALA A 28 -0.47 11.33 -8.08
C ALA A 28 -1.87 11.79 -7.67
N VAL A 29 -2.37 11.32 -6.52
CA VAL A 29 -3.68 11.73 -5.99
C VAL A 29 -3.66 13.21 -5.60
N ALA A 30 -2.63 13.68 -4.90
CA ALA A 30 -2.52 15.08 -4.50
C ALA A 30 -2.54 16.02 -5.72
N LEU A 31 -1.76 15.70 -6.76
CA LEU A 31 -1.67 16.47 -8.00
C LEU A 31 -2.99 16.53 -8.78
N ASN A 32 -3.82 15.49 -8.72
CA ASN A 32 -5.04 15.37 -9.52
C ASN A 32 -6.34 15.60 -8.73
N SER A 33 -6.25 15.84 -7.41
CA SER A 33 -7.41 15.93 -6.51
C SER A 33 -8.46 16.98 -6.91
N ALA A 34 -8.03 18.11 -7.48
CA ALA A 34 -8.94 19.13 -8.00
C ALA A 34 -9.53 18.75 -9.38
N ALA A 35 -8.73 18.09 -10.23
CA ALA A 35 -9.10 17.75 -11.61
C ALA A 35 -10.17 16.65 -11.70
N ILE A 36 -10.30 15.81 -10.68
CA ILE A 36 -11.33 14.75 -10.64
C ILE A 36 -12.73 15.27 -10.31
N ARG A 37 -12.90 16.56 -10.00
CA ARG A 37 -14.21 17.19 -9.79
C ARG A 37 -14.66 17.93 -11.04
N VAL A 38 -15.89 17.68 -11.45
CA VAL A 38 -16.46 18.18 -12.72
C VAL A 38 -17.52 19.23 -12.42
N LEU A 39 -17.46 20.34 -13.16
CA LEU A 39 -18.55 21.33 -13.20
C LEU A 39 -19.63 20.87 -14.19
N PRO A 40 -20.91 21.20 -13.94
CA PRO A 40 -21.96 21.02 -14.94
C PRO A 40 -21.63 21.78 -16.23
N SER A 41 -21.87 21.16 -17.39
CA SER A 41 -21.68 21.79 -18.71
C SER A 41 -22.76 22.84 -19.04
N GLY A 42 -23.87 22.83 -18.32
CA GLY A 42 -25.01 23.71 -18.50
C GLY A 42 -25.91 23.73 -17.26
N SER A 43 -26.99 24.52 -17.31
CA SER A 43 -27.94 24.68 -16.21
C SER A 43 -29.14 23.73 -16.28
N GLU A 44 -29.25 22.95 -17.36
CA GLU A 44 -30.30 21.93 -17.50
C GLU A 44 -30.06 20.73 -16.58
N GLU A 45 -31.15 20.05 -16.23
CA GLU A 45 -31.17 18.95 -15.27
C GLU A 45 -30.18 17.83 -15.62
N VAL A 46 -30.02 17.52 -16.92
CA VAL A 46 -29.09 16.48 -17.39
C VAL A 46 -27.63 16.86 -17.09
N SER A 47 -27.24 18.11 -17.31
CA SER A 47 -25.89 18.59 -16.98
C SER A 47 -25.61 18.55 -15.47
N LEU A 48 -26.58 18.97 -14.66
CA LEU A 48 -26.48 18.92 -13.21
C LEU A 48 -26.38 17.47 -12.71
N HIS A 49 -27.22 16.58 -13.23
CA HIS A 49 -27.25 15.17 -12.87
C HIS A 49 -25.94 14.45 -13.26
N ALA A 50 -25.45 14.67 -14.48
CA ALA A 50 -24.20 14.08 -14.97
C ALA A 50 -23.01 14.52 -14.10
N ALA A 51 -22.89 15.82 -13.80
CA ALA A 51 -21.84 16.33 -12.91
C ALA A 51 -21.97 15.75 -11.49
N GLY A 52 -23.21 15.61 -10.97
CA GLY A 52 -23.48 14.98 -9.68
C GLY A 52 -23.03 13.52 -9.62
N TYR A 53 -23.28 12.74 -10.67
CA TYR A 53 -22.84 11.35 -10.78
C TYR A 53 -21.31 11.23 -10.74
N PHE A 54 -20.59 11.99 -11.57
CA PHE A 54 -19.12 11.98 -11.57
C PHE A 54 -18.53 12.44 -10.24
N ASN A 55 -19.10 13.48 -9.63
CA ASN A 55 -18.63 13.97 -8.33
C ASN A 55 -18.93 13.00 -7.18
N THR A 56 -19.96 12.15 -7.31
CA THR A 56 -20.21 11.04 -6.37
C THR A 56 -19.07 10.02 -6.44
N VAL A 57 -18.62 9.66 -7.65
CA VAL A 57 -17.46 8.79 -7.85
C VAL A 57 -16.19 9.40 -7.27
N ALA A 58 -15.93 10.69 -7.50
CA ALA A 58 -14.78 11.37 -6.89
C ALA A 58 -14.82 11.36 -5.34
N THR A 59 -16.03 11.47 -4.77
CA THR A 59 -16.26 11.44 -3.32
C THR A 59 -15.99 10.06 -2.72
N THR A 60 -16.31 8.98 -3.41
CA THR A 60 -16.02 7.61 -2.94
C THR A 60 -14.58 7.19 -3.21
N PHE A 61 -13.97 7.68 -4.30
CA PHE A 61 -12.59 7.38 -4.66
C PHE A 61 -11.58 7.90 -3.65
N THR A 62 -11.74 9.15 -3.19
CA THR A 62 -10.78 9.82 -2.29
C THR A 62 -10.50 9.03 -0.99
N PRO A 63 -11.50 8.60 -0.20
CA PRO A 63 -11.25 7.78 0.98
C PRO A 63 -10.73 6.38 0.61
N ALA A 64 -11.20 5.78 -0.50
CA ALA A 64 -10.76 4.45 -0.91
C ALA A 64 -9.26 4.42 -1.26
N VAL A 65 -8.77 5.42 -2.02
CA VAL A 65 -7.35 5.50 -2.37
C VAL A 65 -6.48 5.81 -1.14
N ALA A 66 -6.98 6.63 -0.22
CA ALA A 66 -6.29 6.89 1.04
C ALA A 66 -6.15 5.62 1.89
N GLN A 67 -7.19 4.79 1.98
CA GLN A 67 -7.11 3.49 2.66
C GLN A 67 -6.10 2.55 1.96
N GLY A 68 -6.14 2.45 0.64
CA GLY A 68 -5.18 1.62 -0.10
C GLY A 68 -3.72 2.04 0.13
N ILE A 69 -3.43 3.35 0.23
CA ILE A 69 -2.09 3.85 0.57
C ILE A 69 -1.67 3.42 1.99
N LEU A 70 -2.59 3.48 2.96
CA LEU A 70 -2.33 3.04 4.33
C LEU A 70 -2.05 1.54 4.40
N GLU A 71 -2.87 0.73 3.72
CA GLU A 71 -2.70 -0.72 3.64
C GLU A 71 -1.35 -1.12 3.02
N MET A 72 -0.88 -0.41 1.99
CA MET A 72 0.45 -0.63 1.40
C MET A 72 1.57 -0.40 2.43
N ARG A 73 1.50 0.69 3.19
CA ARG A 73 2.47 1.03 4.23
C ARG A 73 2.43 0.05 5.41
N GLU A 74 1.24 -0.39 5.81
CA GLU A 74 1.06 -1.40 6.85
C GLU A 74 1.62 -2.77 6.40
N THR A 75 1.38 -3.14 5.15
CA THR A 75 1.94 -4.35 4.54
C THR A 75 3.46 -4.28 4.52
N ALA A 76 4.05 -3.14 4.11
CA ALA A 76 5.49 -2.92 4.13
C ALA A 76 6.07 -3.06 5.56
N ASN A 77 5.38 -2.51 6.57
CA ASN A 77 5.78 -2.67 7.97
C ASN A 77 5.71 -4.13 8.43
N THR A 78 4.67 -4.86 8.03
CA THR A 78 4.52 -6.28 8.31
C THR A 78 5.67 -7.08 7.71
N LEU A 79 6.03 -6.83 6.46
CA LEU A 79 7.16 -7.51 5.80
C LEU A 79 8.49 -7.26 6.53
N ARG A 80 8.75 -6.02 6.96
CA ARG A 80 9.95 -5.69 7.78
C ARG A 80 9.96 -6.42 9.11
N THR A 81 8.81 -6.47 9.78
CA THR A 81 8.66 -7.18 11.05
C THR A 81 8.94 -8.67 10.88
N GLN A 82 8.37 -9.30 9.85
CA GLN A 82 8.62 -10.71 9.55
C GLN A 82 10.08 -10.97 9.18
N ALA A 83 10.70 -10.10 8.37
CA ALA A 83 12.12 -10.20 8.04
C ALA A 83 13.01 -10.20 9.29
N ALA A 84 12.75 -9.28 10.23
CA ALA A 84 13.49 -9.20 11.49
C ALA A 84 13.30 -10.45 12.36
N LEU A 85 12.09 -11.01 12.39
CA LEU A 85 11.79 -12.26 13.11
C LEU A 85 12.58 -13.44 12.52
N TYR A 86 12.59 -13.60 11.19
CA TYR A 86 13.35 -14.67 10.54
C TYR A 86 14.86 -14.54 10.77
N VAL A 87 15.41 -13.33 10.73
CA VAL A 87 16.83 -13.11 11.05
C VAL A 87 17.14 -13.49 12.51
N ALA A 88 16.28 -13.12 13.45
CA ALA A 88 16.47 -13.46 14.86
C ALA A 88 16.40 -14.98 15.11
N GLU A 89 15.46 -15.66 14.44
CA GLU A 89 15.31 -17.12 14.54
C GLU A 89 16.51 -17.86 13.94
N ASP A 90 17.03 -17.41 12.80
CA ASP A 90 18.22 -18.01 12.18
C ASP A 90 19.47 -17.88 13.08
N VAL A 91 19.65 -16.72 13.72
CA VAL A 91 20.74 -16.51 14.70
C VAL A 91 20.59 -17.42 15.92
N ALA A 92 19.38 -17.55 16.47
CA ALA A 92 19.11 -18.41 17.62
C ALA A 92 19.33 -19.89 17.29
N LEU A 93 18.88 -20.33 16.11
CA LEU A 93 19.11 -21.68 15.62
C LEU A 93 20.60 -21.95 15.40
N GLY A 94 21.33 -21.02 14.78
CA GLY A 94 22.78 -21.12 14.61
C GLY A 94 23.53 -21.29 15.93
N ALA A 95 23.13 -20.54 16.97
CA ALA A 95 23.73 -20.64 18.30
C ALA A 95 23.44 -22.00 18.98
N THR A 96 22.21 -22.51 18.86
CA THR A 96 21.85 -23.82 19.41
C THR A 96 22.59 -24.96 18.71
N LEU A 97 22.76 -24.88 17.39
CA LEU A 97 23.56 -25.84 16.62
C LEU A 97 25.04 -25.79 17.01
N ALA A 98 25.61 -24.59 17.24
CA ALA A 98 26.99 -24.43 17.68
C ALA A 98 27.25 -24.93 19.12
N ALA A 99 26.22 -24.95 19.98
CA ALA A 99 26.31 -25.43 21.36
C ALA A 99 26.02 -26.94 21.51
N GLY A 100 25.39 -27.56 20.51
CA GLY A 100 25.05 -28.99 20.48
C GLY A 100 26.05 -29.87 19.73
N MET A 101 27.08 -29.26 19.11
CA MET A 101 28.33 -29.92 18.70
C MET A 101 29.42 -29.67 19.74
#